data_AF-A0A3M1A7Z3-F1
#
_entry.id   AF-A0A3M1A7Z3-F1
#
_cell.length_a   1.000
_cell.length_b   1.000
_cell.length_c   1.000
_cell.angle_alpha   90.00
_cell.angle_beta   90.00
_cell.angle_gamma   90.00
#
_symmetry.space_group_name_H-M   'P 1'
#
loop_
_entity.id
_entity.type
_entity.pdbx_description
1 polymer ?
#
loop_
_entity_poly.entity_id
_entity_poly.type
_entity_poly.pdbx_seq_one_letter_code
_entity_poly.pdbx_strand_id
1 'polypeptide(L)' 'VEEGALREVAVLVYRESRGGEIRYPYFRDQFVGARLGDDLALDADIDGISGATLSVHAMQRMARLALYLDGVARGETAR' A
#
# COMPACT_ATOMS: atom_id res chain seq x y z
N VAL A 1 0.04 -3.67 9.58
CA VAL A 1 -0.74 -2.45 9.92
C VAL A 1 -0.70 -2.33 11.42
N GLU A 2 -0.56 -1.11 11.93
CA GLU A 2 -0.54 -0.81 13.36
C GLU A 2 -1.42 0.42 13.56
N GLU A 3 -2.51 0.26 14.33
CA GLU A 3 -3.45 1.34 14.67
C GLU A 3 -3.93 2.17 13.45
N GLY A 4 -4.35 1.50 12.37
CA GLY A 4 -4.82 2.18 11.15
C GLY A 4 -3.72 2.84 10.30
N ALA A 5 -2.45 2.54 10.55
CA ALA A 5 -1.31 3.02 9.76
C ALA A 5 -0.45 1.87 9.22
N LEU A 6 0.13 2.06 8.02
CA LEU A 6 1.04 1.09 7.43
C LEU A 6 2.42 1.13 8.13
N ARG A 7 2.78 0.04 8.79
CA ARG A 7 4.10 -0.11 9.42
C ARG A 7 5.19 -0.55 8.44
N GLU A 8 4.83 -1.47 7.54
CA GLU A 8 5.70 -2.04 6.51
C GLU A 8 4.82 -2.64 5.40
N VAL A 9 5.29 -2.57 4.17
CA VAL A 9 4.82 -3.36 3.03
C VAL A 9 5.98 -4.17 2.48
N ALA A 10 5.76 -5.41 2.05
CA ALA A 10 6.81 -6.27 1.52
C ALA A 10 6.31 -7.12 0.34
N VAL A 11 7.17 -7.28 -0.66
CA VAL A 11 6.92 -8.17 -1.80
C VAL A 11 7.64 -9.50 -1.53
N LEU A 12 6.87 -10.54 -1.25
CA LEU A 12 7.43 -11.87 -0.93
C LEU A 12 7.83 -12.65 -2.18
N VAL A 13 7.01 -12.54 -3.23
CA VAL A 13 7.21 -13.23 -4.51
C VAL A 13 6.82 -12.28 -5.63
N TYR A 14 7.64 -12.21 -6.67
CA TYR A 14 7.39 -11.41 -7.86
C TYR A 14 7.68 -12.25 -9.11
N ARG A 15 6.75 -12.29 -10.06
CA ARG A 15 6.82 -13.20 -11.23
C ARG A 15 6.66 -12.50 -12.58
N GLU A 16 6.81 -11.19 -12.63
CA GLU A 16 6.72 -10.42 -13.87
C GLU A 16 8.11 -10.03 -14.40
N SER A 17 8.18 -9.68 -15.69
CA SER A 17 9.43 -9.33 -16.38
C SER A 17 9.92 -7.91 -16.10
N ARG A 18 9.03 -7.00 -15.70
CA ARG A 18 9.32 -5.57 -15.45
C ARG A 18 8.47 -5.05 -14.30
N GLY A 19 9.01 -4.12 -13.52
CA GLY A 19 8.33 -3.53 -12.37
C GLY A 19 8.68 -4.21 -11.05
N GLY A 20 9.67 -5.10 -11.04
CA GLY A 20 10.15 -5.77 -9.85
C GLY A 20 10.76 -4.81 -8.82
N GLU A 21 11.05 -3.58 -9.22
CA GLU A 21 11.63 -2.54 -8.40
C GLU A 21 10.76 -2.16 -7.19
N ILE A 22 9.45 -2.48 -7.21
CA ILE A 22 8.54 -2.32 -6.07
C ILE A 22 8.97 -3.07 -4.80
N ARG A 23 9.94 -4.00 -4.91
CA ARG A 23 10.49 -4.74 -3.76
C ARG A 23 11.53 -3.96 -2.97
N TYR A 24 12.09 -2.90 -3.53
CA TYR A 24 13.20 -2.16 -2.94
C TYR A 24 12.71 -1.11 -1.93
N PRO A 25 13.54 -0.80 -0.91
CA PRO A 25 13.17 0.18 0.13
C PRO A 25 12.76 1.54 -0.43
N TYR A 26 13.47 2.06 -1.44
CA TYR A 26 13.18 3.38 -2.02
C TYR A 26 11.73 3.55 -2.50
N PHE A 27 11.07 2.46 -2.91
CA PHE A 27 9.65 2.46 -3.27
C PHE A 27 8.77 2.12 -2.06
N ARG A 28 9.13 1.10 -1.29
CA ARG A 28 8.31 0.57 -0.18
C ARG A 28 8.20 1.54 0.99
N ASP A 29 9.23 2.32 1.26
CA ASP A 29 9.30 3.22 2.41
C ASP A 29 8.29 4.38 2.28
N GLN A 30 7.84 4.69 1.05
CA GLN A 30 6.78 5.67 0.78
C GLN A 30 5.44 5.29 1.42
N PHE A 31 5.21 4.01 1.72
CA PHE A 31 3.99 3.54 2.36
C PHE A 31 4.04 3.67 3.88
N VAL A 32 5.20 3.89 4.49
CA VAL A 32 5.32 3.89 5.96
C VAL A 32 4.56 5.08 6.54
N GLY A 33 3.66 4.79 7.49
CA GLY A 33 2.80 5.78 8.13
C GLY A 33 1.52 6.12 7.35
N ALA A 34 1.40 5.70 6.08
CA ALA A 34 0.21 5.98 5.30
C ALA A 34 -1.05 5.36 5.93
N ARG A 35 -2.16 6.08 5.85
CA ARG A 35 -3.46 5.76 6.41
C ARG A 35 -4.52 5.77 5.30
N LEU A 36 -5.70 5.26 5.63
CA LEU A 36 -6.85 5.28 4.73
C LEU A 36 -7.72 6.50 5.05
N GLY A 37 -7.96 7.34 4.05
CA GLY A 37 -8.92 8.43 4.14
C GLY A 37 -10.37 7.94 4.08
N ASP A 38 -11.30 8.85 4.38
CA ASP A 38 -12.74 8.57 4.36
C ASP A 38 -13.25 8.18 2.96
N ASP A 39 -12.55 8.60 1.90
CA ASP A 39 -12.81 8.26 0.51
C ASP A 39 -12.19 6.92 0.06
N LEU A 40 -11.62 6.16 1.00
CA LEU A 40 -10.87 4.93 0.75
C LEU A 40 -9.60 5.13 -0.10
N ALA A 41 -9.10 6.36 -0.22
CA ALA A 41 -7.78 6.64 -0.78
C ALA A 41 -6.70 6.56 0.31
N LEU A 42 -5.44 6.44 -0.11
CA LEU A 42 -4.32 6.65 0.80
C LEU A 42 -4.16 8.16 1.02
N ASP A 43 -3.83 8.56 2.25
CA ASP A 43 -3.46 9.94 2.58
C ASP A 43 -2.02 10.31 2.17
N ALA A 44 -1.29 9.35 1.59
CA ALA A 44 0.06 9.50 1.11
C ALA A 44 0.11 9.35 -0.42
N ASP A 45 0.86 10.25 -1.06
CA ASP A 45 1.22 10.14 -2.47
C ASP A 45 2.33 9.11 -2.66
N ILE A 46 2.14 8.19 -3.60
CA ILE A 46 3.10 7.14 -3.92
C ILE A 46 3.66 7.40 -5.33
N ASP A 47 4.94 7.74 -5.40
CA ASP A 47 5.66 7.93 -6.65
C ASP A 47 5.66 6.65 -7.49
N GLY A 48 5.41 6.83 -8.78
CA GLY A 48 5.44 5.74 -9.75
C GLY A 48 6.85 5.27 -10.05
N ILE A 49 6.94 4.04 -10.58
CA ILE A 49 8.14 3.53 -11.25
C ILE A 49 7.84 3.48 -12.75
N SER A 50 8.69 4.13 -13.55
CA SER A 50 8.57 4.16 -15.01
C SER A 50 8.47 2.75 -15.59
N GLY A 51 7.42 2.48 -16.38
CA GLY A 51 7.18 1.17 -17.00
C GLY A 51 6.64 0.10 -16.06
N ALA A 52 6.25 0.44 -14.83
CA ALA A 52 5.78 -0.49 -13.80
C ALA A 52 4.39 -0.13 -13.25
N THR A 53 3.56 0.60 -14.00
CA THR A 53 2.26 1.12 -13.57
C THR A 53 1.38 0.05 -12.91
N LEU A 54 1.29 -1.16 -13.48
CA LEU A 54 0.49 -2.25 -12.94
C LEU A 54 1.01 -2.72 -11.56
N SER A 55 2.33 -2.84 -11.41
CA SER A 55 2.97 -3.24 -10.15
C SER A 55 2.76 -2.19 -9.06
N VAL A 56 2.90 -0.90 -9.40
CA VAL A 56 2.62 0.22 -8.48
C VAL A 56 1.16 0.22 -8.04
N HIS A 57 0.22 0.11 -8.98
CA HIS A 57 -1.21 0.06 -8.67
C HIS A 57 -1.58 -1.16 -7.82
N ALA A 58 -0.97 -2.31 -8.05
CA ALA A 58 -1.18 -3.50 -7.23
C ALA A 58 -0.75 -3.25 -5.78
N MET A 59 0.41 -2.65 -5.56
CA MET A 59 0.90 -2.27 -4.23
C MET A 59 -0.05 -1.30 -3.52
N GLN A 60 -0.49 -0.23 -4.21
CA GLN A 60 -1.45 0.73 -3.66
C GLN A 60 -2.81 0.09 -3.33
N ARG A 61 -3.28 -0.89 -4.12
CA ARG A 61 -4.52 -1.62 -3.83
C ARG A 61 -4.38 -2.51 -2.60
N MET A 62 -3.25 -3.20 -2.46
CA MET A 62 -2.98 -4.05 -1.28
C MET A 62 -2.85 -3.22 -0.01
N ALA A 63 -2.17 -2.06 -0.09
CA ALA A 63 -2.07 -1.11 1.01
C ALA A 63 -3.45 -0.65 1.51
N ARG A 64 -4.31 -0.17 0.61
CA ARG A 64 -5.69 0.25 0.94
C ARG A 64 -6.52 -0.88 1.53
N LEU A 65 -6.44 -2.08 0.93
CA LEU A 65 -7.17 -3.24 1.42
C LEU A 65 -6.73 -3.62 2.84
N ALA A 66 -5.43 -3.62 3.12
CA ALA A 66 -4.91 -3.94 4.44
C ALA A 66 -5.41 -2.94 5.50
N LEU A 67 -5.41 -1.64 5.20
CA LEU A 67 -5.90 -0.59 6.11
C LEU A 67 -7.41 -0.68 6.31
N TYR A 68 -8.17 -0.93 5.25
CA TYR A 68 -9.61 -1.13 5.34
C TYR A 68 -9.95 -2.31 6.27
N LEU A 69 -9.28 -3.46 6.06
CA LEU A 69 -9.50 -4.65 6.88
C LEU A 69 -9.07 -4.44 8.34
N ASP A 70 -8.01 -3.67 8.59
CA ASP A 70 -7.61 -3.28 9.94
C ASP A 70 -8.70 -2.43 10.63
N GLY A 71 -9.27 -1.44 9.95
CA GLY A 71 -10.40 -0.66 10.47
C GLY A 71 -11.62 -1.52 10.80
N VAL A 72 -11.98 -2.44 9.90
CA VAL A 72 -13.05 -3.43 10.14
C VAL A 72 -12.74 -4.30 11.37
N ALA A 73 -11.51 -4.80 11.50
CA ALA A 73 -11.09 -5.64 12.62
C ALA A 73 -11.09 -4.89 13.96
N ARG A 74 -10.83 -3.58 13.94
CA ARG A 74 -10.89 -2.69 15.11
C ARG A 74 -12.33 -2.24 15.45
N GLY A 75 -13.33 -2.60 14.65
CA GLY A 75 -14.73 -2.17 14.83
C GLY A 75 -15.01 -0.74 14.39
N GLU A 76 -14.05 -0.12 13.70
CA GLU A 76 -14.15 1.22 13.12
C GLU A 76 -14.63 1.05 11.68
N THR A 77 -15.92 0.74 11.50
CA THR A 77 -16.46 0.74 10.14
C THR A 77 -16.69 2.18 9.73
N ALA A 78 -16.08 2.60 8.60
CA ALA A 78 -16.45 3.83 7.92
C ALA A 78 -17.97 3.81 7.68
N ARG A 79 -18.66 4.82 8.21
CA ARG A 79 -20.09 5.02 7.93
C ARG A 79 -20.29 5.44 6.49
#